data_AF-A0A3M6V0B2-F1
#
_entry.id   AF-A0A3M6V0B2-F1
#
_cell.length_a   1.000
_cell.length_b   1.000
_cell.length_c   1.000
_cell.angle_alpha   90.00
_cell.angle_beta   90.00
_cell.angle_gamma   90.00
#
_symmetry.space_group_name_H-M   'P 1'
#
loop_
_entity.id
_entity.type
_entity.pdbx_description
1 polymer ?
#
loop_
_entity_poly.entity_id
_entity_poly.type
_entity_poly.pdbx_seq_one_letter_code
_entity_poly.pdbx_strand_id
1 'polypeptide(L)'
;SSAMDISCEISNSSLEATELWTPGSEVREYSHELWLTRLACTLIKSGFVKDEVLIVLSPICDVKVEFAEHVFPYLIHNILECGDDAIRTTLSEQFRNFFTFCNGTSVVPSRPNSPLPPNQPSSSKSE
;
A
#
# COMPACT_ATOMS: atom_id res chain seq x y z
N SER A 1 -32.17 -6.88 -27.78
CA SER A 1 -30.94 -7.41 -27.18
C SER A 1 -30.51 -6.41 -26.11
N SER A 2 -30.76 -6.73 -24.84
CA SER A 2 -30.54 -5.81 -23.72
C SER A 2 -29.07 -5.83 -23.36
N ALA A 3 -28.36 -4.71 -23.56
CA ALA A 3 -27.07 -4.50 -22.94
C ALA A 3 -27.31 -4.45 -21.43
N MET A 4 -26.99 -5.55 -20.74
CA MET A 4 -27.02 -5.57 -19.28
C MET A 4 -25.92 -4.63 -18.79
N ASP A 5 -26.40 -3.55 -18.19
CA ASP A 5 -25.71 -2.68 -17.25
C ASP A 5 -24.90 -3.54 -16.26
N ILE A 6 -23.59 -3.62 -16.49
CA ILE A 6 -22.63 -4.01 -15.46
C ILE A 6 -21.97 -2.70 -15.02
N SER A 7 -22.79 -1.77 -14.53
CA SER A 7 -22.32 -0.87 -13.49
C SER A 7 -22.02 -1.76 -12.30
N CYS A 8 -20.76 -2.19 -12.21
CA CYS A 8 -20.25 -2.89 -11.04
C CYS A 8 -20.55 -1.99 -9.85
N GLU A 9 -21.40 -2.44 -8.93
CA GLU A 9 -21.64 -1.80 -7.63
C GLU A 9 -20.32 -1.72 -6.87
N ILE A 10 -19.50 -0.73 -7.17
CA ILE A 10 -18.33 -0.38 -6.38
C ILE A 10 -18.75 0.83 -5.55
N SER A 11 -19.69 0.59 -4.64
CA SER A 11 -20.29 1.57 -3.74
C SER A 11 -19.54 1.57 -2.42
N ASN A 12 -18.67 2.55 -2.17
CA ASN A 12 -17.91 2.82 -0.92
C ASN A 12 -17.06 1.71 -0.27
N SER A 13 -17.48 0.46 -0.32
CA SER A 13 -16.87 -0.72 0.28
C SER A 13 -15.43 -0.94 -0.17
N SER A 14 -15.12 -0.58 -1.41
CA SER A 14 -13.78 -0.76 -1.95
C SER A 14 -12.72 0.13 -1.28
N LEU A 15 -13.07 1.31 -0.76
CA LEU A 15 -12.10 2.17 -0.07
C LEU A 15 -11.87 1.69 1.37
N GLU A 16 -12.89 1.10 1.99
CA GLU A 16 -12.88 0.61 3.38
C GLU A 16 -12.31 -0.81 3.51
N ALA A 17 -12.25 -1.57 2.42
CA ALA A 17 -11.64 -2.89 2.31
C ALA A 17 -10.16 -2.89 2.73
N THR A 18 -9.86 -3.24 3.97
CA THR A 18 -8.49 -3.21 4.54
C THR A 18 -7.54 -4.17 3.80
N GLU A 19 -8.09 -5.27 3.27
CA GLU A 19 -7.40 -6.24 2.43
C GLU A 19 -6.83 -5.63 1.14
N LEU A 20 -7.49 -4.60 0.59
CA LEU A 20 -7.02 -3.89 -0.61
C LEU A 20 -5.73 -3.09 -0.31
N TRP A 21 -5.67 -2.49 0.88
CA TRP A 21 -4.56 -1.65 1.33
C TRP A 21 -3.41 -2.45 1.94
N THR A 22 -3.61 -3.74 2.22
CA THR A 22 -2.63 -4.59 2.91
C THR A 22 -1.93 -5.52 1.91
N PRO A 23 -0.64 -5.32 1.62
CA PRO A 23 0.13 -6.18 0.72
C PRO A 23 0.09 -7.65 1.17
N GLY A 24 -0.32 -8.56 0.28
CA GLY A 24 -0.31 -10.00 0.56
C GLY A 24 -1.50 -10.52 1.39
N SER A 25 -2.54 -9.72 1.63
CA SER A 25 -3.71 -10.15 2.42
C SER A 25 -4.50 -11.31 1.80
N GLU A 26 -4.52 -11.44 0.48
CA GLU A 26 -5.45 -12.34 -0.23
C GLU A 26 -4.78 -13.54 -0.91
N VAL A 27 -3.45 -13.49 -1.12
CA VAL A 27 -2.73 -14.45 -1.97
C VAL A 27 -1.60 -15.11 -1.19
N ARG A 28 -1.40 -16.42 -1.41
CA ARG A 28 -0.32 -17.20 -0.78
C ARG A 28 1.09 -16.72 -1.15
N GLU A 29 1.23 -16.10 -2.33
CA GLU A 29 2.46 -15.53 -2.83
C GLU A 29 2.24 -14.04 -3.07
N TYR A 30 3.05 -13.22 -2.41
CA TYR A 30 2.98 -11.77 -2.49
C TYR A 30 3.73 -11.26 -3.73
N SER A 31 3.08 -10.40 -4.51
CA SER A 31 3.71 -9.60 -5.56
C SER A 31 3.34 -8.13 -5.36
N HIS A 32 4.35 -7.28 -5.18
CA HIS A 32 4.16 -5.83 -5.09
C HIS A 32 3.50 -5.29 -6.35
N GLU A 33 3.94 -5.77 -7.52
CA GLU A 33 3.44 -5.35 -8.81
C GLU A 33 1.94 -5.64 -8.94
N LEU A 34 1.52 -6.87 -8.60
CA LEU A 34 0.12 -7.25 -8.66
C LEU A 34 -0.74 -6.48 -7.64
N TRP A 35 -0.22 -6.28 -6.43
CA TRP A 35 -0.91 -5.53 -5.39
C TRP A 35 -1.12 -4.07 -5.80
N LEU A 36 -0.08 -3.39 -6.25
CA LEU A 36 -0.13 -1.96 -6.58
C LEU A 36 -0.98 -1.69 -7.82
N THR A 37 -0.82 -2.47 -8.88
CA THR A 37 -1.62 -2.34 -10.11
C THR A 37 -3.10 -2.57 -9.82
N ARG A 38 -3.44 -3.59 -9.02
CA ARG A 38 -4.80 -3.85 -8.53
C ARG A 38 -5.33 -2.70 -7.69
N LEU A 39 -4.57 -2.21 -6.71
CA LEU A 39 -4.98 -1.09 -5.86
C LEU A 39 -5.28 0.15 -6.71
N ALA A 40 -4.36 0.55 -7.59
CA ALA A 40 -4.54 1.70 -8.47
C ALA A 40 -5.77 1.55 -9.38
N CYS A 41 -5.93 0.40 -10.05
CA CYS A 41 -7.08 0.16 -10.93
C CYS A 41 -8.40 0.13 -10.15
N THR A 42 -8.40 -0.41 -8.94
CA THR A 42 -9.57 -0.45 -8.07
C THR A 42 -9.97 0.95 -7.63
N LEU A 43 -9.02 1.80 -7.24
CA LEU A 43 -9.28 3.21 -6.92
C LEU A 43 -9.85 3.96 -8.12
N ILE A 44 -9.34 3.74 -9.34
CA ILE A 44 -9.91 4.37 -10.54
C ILE A 44 -11.35 3.91 -10.79
N LYS A 45 -11.62 2.60 -10.69
CA LYS A 45 -12.95 2.02 -10.97
C LYS A 45 -13.99 2.29 -9.89
N SER A 46 -13.57 2.68 -8.69
CA SER A 46 -14.45 2.98 -7.56
C SER A 46 -15.32 4.22 -7.72
N GLY A 47 -15.02 5.08 -8.69
CA GLY A 47 -15.70 6.36 -8.87
C GLY A 47 -15.28 7.45 -7.87
N PHE A 48 -14.30 7.20 -6.99
CA PHE A 48 -13.72 8.24 -6.12
C PHE A 48 -12.80 9.20 -6.87
N VAL A 49 -12.10 8.71 -7.89
CA VAL A 49 -11.29 9.54 -8.79
C VAL A 49 -12.24 10.31 -9.71
N LYS A 50 -12.09 11.63 -9.76
CA LYS A 50 -12.92 12.55 -10.57
C LYS A 50 -12.19 13.09 -11.79
N ASP A 51 -10.87 13.05 -11.80
CA ASP A 51 -10.07 13.50 -12.95
C ASP A 51 -10.22 12.50 -14.12
N GLU A 52 -10.75 12.97 -15.24
CA GLU A 52 -11.02 12.14 -16.43
C GLU A 52 -9.75 11.56 -17.05
N VAL A 53 -8.63 12.28 -16.99
CA VAL A 53 -7.34 11.79 -17.49
C VAL A 53 -6.90 10.62 -16.63
N LEU A 54 -6.92 10.76 -15.30
CA LEU A 54 -6.58 9.67 -14.38
C LEU A 54 -7.47 8.45 -14.56
N ILE A 55 -8.76 8.64 -14.87
CA ILE A 55 -9.69 7.53 -15.14
C ILE A 55 -9.31 6.75 -16.40
N VAL A 56 -9.02 7.46 -17.50
CA VAL A 56 -8.65 6.84 -18.79
C VAL A 56 -7.33 6.05 -18.72
N LEU A 57 -6.48 6.34 -17.73
CA LEU A 57 -5.20 5.67 -17.52
C LEU A 57 -5.29 4.27 -16.91
N SER A 58 -6.46 3.81 -16.43
CA SER A 58 -6.60 2.49 -15.78
C SER A 58 -6.02 1.31 -16.58
N PRO A 59 -6.22 1.19 -17.91
CA PRO A 59 -5.64 0.07 -18.67
C PRO A 59 -4.11 0.08 -18.69
N ILE A 60 -3.47 1.24 -18.56
CA ILE A 60 -2.02 1.37 -18.52
C ILE A 60 -1.51 0.95 -17.14
N CYS A 61 -2.20 1.37 -16.07
CA CYS A 61 -1.90 0.95 -14.70
C CYS A 61 -1.99 -0.57 -14.51
N ASP A 62 -2.86 -1.27 -15.27
CA ASP A 62 -3.02 -2.72 -15.18
C ASP A 62 -1.84 -3.50 -15.79
N VAL A 63 -1.16 -2.93 -16.78
CA VAL A 63 -0.09 -3.61 -17.54
C VAL A 63 1.32 -3.09 -17.26
N LYS A 64 1.47 -1.91 -16.67
CA LYS A 64 2.76 -1.27 -16.38
C LYS A 64 2.82 -0.83 -14.92
N VAL A 65 3.50 -1.62 -14.09
CA VAL A 65 3.66 -1.33 -12.66
C VAL A 65 4.37 -0.01 -12.42
N GLU A 66 5.42 0.31 -13.19
CA GLU A 66 6.19 1.54 -13.02
C GLU A 66 5.33 2.77 -13.30
N PHE A 67 4.36 2.63 -14.20
CA PHE A 67 3.38 3.67 -14.45
C PHE A 67 2.39 3.80 -13.29
N ALA A 68 1.90 2.68 -12.76
CA ALA A 68 1.03 2.69 -11.58
C ALA A 68 1.72 3.33 -10.37
N GLU A 69 3.02 3.06 -10.14
CA GLU A 69 3.83 3.71 -9.11
C GLU A 69 3.85 5.24 -9.25
N HIS A 70 4.05 5.73 -10.47
CA HIS A 70 4.07 7.17 -10.74
C HIS A 70 2.69 7.79 -10.62
N VAL A 71 1.63 7.11 -11.05
CA VAL A 71 0.26 7.64 -11.05
C VAL A 71 -0.40 7.57 -9.68
N PHE A 72 -0.04 6.60 -8.85
CA PHE A 72 -0.69 6.34 -7.56
C PHE A 72 -0.78 7.60 -6.65
N PRO A 73 0.29 8.41 -6.46
CA PRO A 73 0.19 9.64 -5.69
C PRO A 73 -0.86 10.64 -6.22
N TYR A 74 -1.06 10.70 -7.54
CA TYR A 74 -2.05 11.56 -8.17
C TYR A 74 -3.47 11.05 -7.96
N LEU A 75 -3.68 9.73 -7.97
CA LEU A 75 -4.98 9.13 -7.61
C LEU A 75 -5.37 9.50 -6.18
N ILE A 76 -4.43 9.34 -5.25
CA ILE A 76 -4.62 9.67 -3.83
C ILE A 76 -4.90 11.17 -3.66
N HIS A 77 -4.11 12.02 -4.31
CA HIS A 77 -4.31 13.46 -4.28
C HIS A 77 -5.71 13.86 -4.79
N ASN A 78 -6.12 13.32 -5.95
CA ASN A 78 -7.42 13.63 -6.52
C ASN A 78 -8.59 13.17 -5.63
N ILE A 79 -8.49 11.99 -5.02
CA ILE A 79 -9.49 11.49 -4.06
C ILE A 79 -9.59 12.41 -2.83
N LEU A 80 -8.45 12.88 -2.31
CA LEU A 80 -8.42 13.80 -1.15
C LEU A 80 -8.97 15.19 -1.48
N GLU A 81 -8.67 15.70 -2.67
CA GLU A 81 -9.10 17.01 -3.15
C GLU A 81 -10.61 17.05 -3.42
N CYS A 82 -11.14 16.00 -4.08
CA CYS A 82 -12.54 15.94 -4.48
C CYS A 82 -13.46 15.28 -3.43
N GLY A 83 -12.91 14.57 -2.45
CA GLY A 83 -13.66 13.85 -1.42
C GLY A 83 -14.22 14.74 -0.32
N ASP A 84 -15.19 14.21 0.43
CA ASP A 84 -15.70 14.80 1.66
C ASP A 84 -14.86 14.39 2.89
N ASP A 85 -15.27 14.83 4.08
CA ASP A 85 -14.56 14.49 5.32
C ASP A 85 -14.56 12.98 5.62
N ALA A 86 -15.60 12.26 5.21
CA ALA A 86 -15.68 10.81 5.41
C ALA A 86 -14.63 10.10 4.56
N ILE A 87 -14.54 10.44 3.26
CA ILE A 87 -13.53 9.89 2.35
C ILE A 87 -12.11 10.18 2.85
N ARG A 88 -11.84 11.43 3.29
CA ARG A 88 -10.53 11.81 3.84
C ARG A 88 -10.17 11.01 5.10
N THR A 89 -11.14 10.80 5.99
CA THR A 89 -10.95 10.05 7.23
C THR A 89 -10.66 8.59 6.94
N THR A 90 -11.47 7.96 6.08
CA THR A 90 -11.27 6.58 5.64
C THR A 90 -9.90 6.40 5.00
N LEU A 91 -9.52 7.27 4.07
CA LEU A 91 -8.22 7.17 3.39
C LEU A 91 -7.05 7.30 4.37
N SER A 92 -7.16 8.23 5.33
CA SER A 92 -6.15 8.42 6.39
C SER A 92 -6.02 7.18 7.27
N GLU A 93 -7.13 6.54 7.61
CA GLU A 93 -7.14 5.28 8.35
C GLU A 93 -6.48 4.15 7.57
N GLN A 94 -6.74 4.03 6.27
CA GLN A 94 -6.10 3.01 5.44
C GLN A 94 -4.58 3.18 5.36
N PHE A 95 -4.09 4.41 5.17
CA PHE A 95 -2.65 4.66 5.20
C PHE A 95 -2.05 4.38 6.58
N ARG A 96 -2.72 4.75 7.67
CA ARG A 96 -2.27 4.42 9.03
C ARG A 96 -2.16 2.90 9.22
N ASN A 97 -3.14 2.15 8.77
CA ASN A 97 -3.14 0.69 8.86
C ASN A 97 -2.03 0.08 8.01
N PHE A 98 -1.85 0.55 6.78
CA PHE A 98 -0.78 0.15 5.88
C PHE A 98 0.61 0.37 6.50
N PHE A 99 0.89 1.56 7.04
CA PHE A 99 2.18 1.84 7.69
C PHE A 99 2.36 1.01 8.95
N THR A 100 1.31 0.80 9.74
CA THR A 100 1.36 -0.08 10.91
C THR A 100 1.72 -1.51 10.52
N PHE A 101 1.11 -2.03 9.45
CA PHE A 101 1.41 -3.33 8.88
C PHE A 101 2.89 -3.40 8.43
N CYS A 102 3.36 -2.43 7.65
CA CYS A 102 4.74 -2.39 7.18
C CYS A 102 5.73 -2.39 8.35
N ASN A 103 5.47 -1.59 9.39
CA ASN A 103 6.32 -1.52 10.58
C ASN A 103 6.30 -2.83 11.38
N GLY A 104 5.16 -3.53 11.46
CA GLY A 104 5.02 -4.82 12.13
C GLY A 104 5.69 -5.98 11.38
N THR A 105 5.77 -5.92 10.04
CA THR A 105 6.52 -6.89 9.23
C THR A 105 8.03 -6.66 9.28
N SER A 106 8.47 -5.44 9.56
CA SER A 106 9.88 -5.06 9.76
C SER A 106 10.36 -5.32 11.20
N VAL A 107 10.13 -6.53 11.72
CA VAL A 107 10.85 -7.01 12.92
C VAL A 107 11.92 -8.00 12.47
N VAL A 108 12.91 -7.48 11.72
CA VAL A 108 14.26 -8.02 11.89
C VAL A 108 14.74 -7.42 13.20
N PRO A 109 14.97 -8.20 14.27
CA PRO A 109 15.57 -7.65 15.48
C PRO A 109 16.87 -6.97 15.08
N SER A 110 17.00 -5.68 15.39
CA SER A 110 18.22 -4.91 15.18
C SER A 110 19.40 -5.76 15.62
N ARG A 111 20.25 -6.19 14.67
CA ARG A 111 21.46 -6.94 15.01
C ARG A 111 22.22 -6.13 16.07
N PRO A 112 22.57 -6.71 17.23
CA PRO A 112 23.44 -6.02 18.15
C PRO A 112 24.82 -5.86 17.47
N ASN A 113 25.14 -4.64 17.05
CA ASN A 113 26.47 -4.27 16.58
C ASN A 113 27.40 -4.16 17.80
N SER A 114 28.01 -5.27 18.23
CA SER A 114 29.35 -5.26 18.83
C SER A 114 29.85 -6.70 19.06
N PRO A 115 30.90 -7.17 18.36
CA PRO A 115 31.68 -8.29 18.85
C PRO A 115 32.46 -7.83 20.10
N LEU A 116 32.18 -8.42 21.26
CA LEU A 116 32.99 -8.27 22.46
C LEU A 116 34.45 -8.65 22.14
N PRO A 117 35.44 -7.80 22.44
CA PRO A 117 36.84 -8.20 22.31
C PRO A 117 37.13 -9.32 23.32
N PRO A 118 37.98 -10.31 22.96
CA PRO A 118 38.31 -11.41 23.85
C PRO A 118 39.05 -10.87 25.08
N ASN A 119 38.53 -11.19 26.28
CA ASN A 119 39.18 -10.96 27.56
C ASN A 119 40.65 -11.40 27.51
N GLN A 120 41.59 -10.45 27.57
CA GLN A 120 42.97 -10.76 27.93
C GLN A 120 43.02 -11.09 29.42
N PRO A 121 43.57 -12.25 29.83
CA PRO A 121 43.80 -12.53 31.24
C PRO A 121 44.91 -11.62 31.79
N SER A 122 44.59 -10.90 32.86
CA SER A 122 45.53 -10.10 33.64
C SER A 122 46.60 -11.02 34.24
N SER A 123 47.85 -10.86 33.80
CA SER A 123 49.01 -11.47 34.44
C SER A 123 49.19 -10.86 35.83
N SER A 124 48.97 -11.65 36.86
CA SER A 124 49.43 -11.37 38.22
C SER A 124 50.96 -11.31 38.21
N LYS A 125 51.53 -10.22 38.73
CA LYS A 125 52.94 -10.16 39.12
C LYS A 125 53.01 -9.74 40.58
N SER A 126 53.45 -10.70 41.39
CA SER A 126 53.84 -10.53 42.78
C SER A 126 55.11 -9.68 42.88
N GLU A 127 55.12 -8.75 43.84
CA GLU A 127 56.26 -8.42 44.69
C GLU A 127 55.75 -7.86 46.02
#